data_AF-A0A2T5D932-F1
#
_entry.id   AF-A0A2T5D932-F1
#
_cell.length_a   1.000
_cell.length_b   1.000
_cell.length_c   1.000
_cell.angle_alpha   90.00
_cell.angle_beta   90.00
_cell.angle_gamma   90.00
#
_symmetry.space_group_name_H-M   'P 1'
#
loop_
_entity.id
_entity.type
_entity.pdbx_description
1 polymer ?
#
loop_
_entity_poly.entity_id
_entity_poly.type
_entity_poly.pdbx_seq_one_letter_code
_entity_poly.pdbx_strand_id
1 'polypeptide(L)'
;MKKNLFFILFFVSTIFSGYKVFAGEQLVDNDAAAGQPGLSHIMSGNWTWISSGYFGDARISYDKSGAFYAYGFDPTNRTNVVNFYAYLANPAFESTAAYNVASPPGIGEGNTIEQYYAAVGWNWIGDLGATNWNLAANVGKPNNVNIQGGLGADAFKVTW
;
A
#
# COMPACT_ATOMS: atom_id res chain seq x y z
N MET A 1 42.78 -13.81 20.43
CA MET A 1 41.35 -13.57 20.74
C MET A 1 40.63 -13.58 19.39
N LYS A 2 39.69 -14.49 18.99
CA LYS A 2 38.46 -15.00 19.65
C LYS A 2 37.63 -13.84 20.25
N LYS A 3 36.33 -13.63 20.04
CA LYS A 3 35.26 -14.22 19.17
C LYS A 3 34.11 -13.15 19.15
N ASN A 4 33.11 -13.06 18.25
CA ASN A 4 32.55 -13.94 17.21
C ASN A 4 32.17 -13.14 15.94
N LEU A 5 31.82 -13.86 14.86
CA LEU A 5 30.91 -13.42 13.78
C LEU A 5 29.46 -13.64 14.24
N PHE A 6 28.51 -12.76 13.89
CA PHE A 6 27.07 -13.04 14.01
C PHE A 6 26.33 -12.64 12.74
N PHE A 7 26.12 -13.64 11.88
CA PHE A 7 25.14 -13.62 10.81
C PHE A 7 24.11 -14.69 11.16
N ILE A 8 22.85 -14.30 11.40
CA ILE A 8 21.73 -15.23 11.48
C ILE A 8 20.56 -14.57 10.74
N LEU A 9 20.37 -14.97 9.48
CA LEU A 9 19.17 -14.68 8.70
C LEU A 9 18.29 -15.94 8.78
N PHE A 10 17.24 -15.91 9.63
CA PHE A 10 16.22 -16.95 9.64
C PHE A 10 14.99 -16.46 8.88
N PHE A 11 14.76 -17.02 7.71
CA PHE A 11 13.40 -17.17 7.18
C PHE A 11 13.13 -18.65 6.99
N VAL A 12 12.28 -19.18 7.87
CA VAL A 12 11.85 -20.59 7.83
C VAL A 12 10.97 -20.78 6.61
N SER A 13 11.34 -21.72 5.75
CA SER A 13 10.53 -22.09 4.58
C SER A 13 9.29 -22.90 5.02
N THR A 14 8.14 -22.24 5.12
CA THR A 14 6.84 -22.91 5.28
C THR A 14 6.02 -22.85 4.00
N ILE A 15 6.14 -23.95 3.23
CA ILE A 15 5.08 -24.62 2.47
C ILE A 15 4.05 -23.71 1.78
N PHE A 16 4.16 -23.61 0.46
CA PHE A 16 3.11 -23.13 -0.43
C PHE A 16 1.79 -23.88 -0.17
N SER A 17 0.78 -23.18 0.32
CA SER A 17 -0.63 -23.59 0.21
C SER A 17 -1.30 -22.71 -0.84
N GLY A 18 -2.06 -23.30 -1.74
CA GLY A 18 -2.53 -22.62 -2.95
C GLY A 18 -3.60 -21.57 -2.67
N TYR A 19 -3.25 -20.30 -2.84
CA TYR A 19 -4.22 -19.21 -2.89
C TYR A 19 -4.76 -19.03 -4.32
N LYS A 20 -6.08 -18.82 -4.44
CA LYS A 20 -6.74 -18.53 -5.72
C LYS A 20 -6.44 -17.10 -6.15
N VAL A 21 -5.34 -16.91 -6.85
CA VAL A 21 -5.06 -15.67 -7.59
C VAL A 21 -6.14 -15.53 -8.68
N PHE A 22 -6.99 -14.49 -8.58
CA PHE A 22 -7.88 -14.13 -9.68
C PHE A 22 -7.01 -13.71 -10.88
N ALA A 23 -7.29 -14.26 -12.06
CA ALA A 23 -6.29 -14.30 -13.14
C ALA A 23 -5.84 -12.94 -13.68
N GLY A 24 -6.56 -11.84 -13.37
CA GLY A 24 -6.34 -10.46 -13.83
C GLY A 24 -6.08 -9.40 -12.74
N GLU A 25 -6.24 -9.71 -11.45
CA GLU A 25 -6.07 -8.71 -10.38
C GLU A 25 -5.56 -9.30 -9.05
N GLN A 26 -4.87 -8.46 -8.26
CA GLN A 26 -4.54 -8.71 -6.86
C GLN A 26 -5.04 -7.52 -6.04
N LEU A 27 -5.74 -7.80 -4.95
CA LEU A 27 -6.30 -6.80 -4.02
C LEU A 27 -5.65 -6.99 -2.65
N VAL A 28 -5.23 -5.88 -2.04
CA VAL A 28 -4.59 -5.84 -0.72
C VAL A 28 -5.35 -4.83 0.13
N ASP A 29 -5.93 -5.31 1.22
CA ASP A 29 -6.65 -4.47 2.18
C ASP A 29 -5.71 -3.80 3.19
N ASN A 30 -6.19 -2.82 3.95
CA ASN A 30 -5.43 -2.18 5.03
C ASN A 30 -5.14 -3.11 6.22
N ASP A 31 -5.85 -4.24 6.36
CA ASP A 31 -5.68 -5.22 7.44
C ASP A 31 -4.87 -6.45 7.01
N ALA A 32 -4.51 -6.52 5.71
CA ALA A 32 -4.02 -7.69 5.01
C ALA A 32 -2.95 -8.47 5.79
N ALA A 33 -3.38 -9.61 6.35
CA ALA A 33 -2.57 -10.44 7.21
C ALA A 33 -1.36 -11.07 6.49
N ALA A 34 -0.27 -11.26 7.23
CA ALA A 34 0.92 -11.92 6.73
C ALA A 34 0.61 -13.33 6.18
N GLY A 35 1.06 -13.59 4.94
CA GLY A 35 0.83 -14.87 4.25
C GLY A 35 -0.39 -14.89 3.31
N GLN A 36 -1.14 -13.78 3.19
CA GLN A 36 -2.05 -13.56 2.06
C GLN A 36 -1.26 -13.19 0.78
N PRO A 37 -1.90 -13.21 -0.40
CA PRO A 37 -1.35 -12.61 -1.61
C PRO A 37 -1.22 -11.09 -1.44
N GLY A 38 -0.05 -10.64 -0.97
CA GLY A 38 0.23 -9.25 -0.63
C GLY A 38 0.11 -8.97 0.87
N LEU A 39 0.48 -7.76 1.26
CA LEU A 39 0.61 -7.35 2.67
C LEU A 39 0.37 -5.85 2.81
N SER A 40 -0.10 -5.40 3.97
CA SER A 40 -0.13 -3.98 4.29
C SER A 40 0.36 -3.71 5.72
N HIS A 41 0.86 -2.51 5.97
CA HIS A 41 1.54 -2.19 7.23
C HIS A 41 1.56 -0.69 7.56
N ILE A 42 1.39 -0.37 8.85
CA ILE A 42 1.69 0.95 9.40
C ILE A 42 3.21 1.08 9.50
N MET A 43 3.83 1.89 8.64
CA MET A 43 5.28 2.17 8.72
C MET A 43 5.57 3.28 9.73
N SER A 44 4.68 4.27 9.84
CA SER A 44 4.80 5.37 10.80
C SER A 44 3.48 6.10 11.05
N GLY A 45 3.45 6.84 12.16
CA GLY A 45 2.30 7.64 12.61
C GLY A 45 1.20 6.81 13.29
N ASN A 46 0.27 7.51 13.94
CA ASN A 46 -0.87 6.89 14.60
C ASN A 46 -2.05 6.70 13.64
N TRP A 47 -2.58 5.48 13.53
CA TRP A 47 -3.68 5.12 12.62
C TRP A 47 -4.83 4.44 13.37
N THR A 48 -6.01 5.05 13.32
CA THR A 48 -7.22 4.58 14.03
C THR A 48 -8.18 3.90 13.05
N TRP A 49 -8.86 2.85 13.52
CA TRP A 49 -9.94 2.19 12.78
C TRP A 49 -11.18 3.08 12.67
N ILE A 50 -11.86 3.03 11.52
CA ILE A 50 -13.18 3.63 11.29
C ILE A 50 -14.06 2.66 10.49
N SER A 51 -15.36 2.64 10.77
CA SER A 51 -16.35 1.77 10.11
C SER A 51 -16.85 2.38 8.79
N SER A 52 -15.97 2.38 7.80
CA SER A 52 -16.19 2.82 6.43
C SER A 52 -15.08 2.24 5.58
N GLY A 53 -15.32 1.70 4.38
CA GLY A 53 -14.22 1.21 3.55
C GLY A 53 -14.70 0.39 2.37
N TYR A 54 -13.77 -0.24 1.64
CA TYR A 54 -14.13 -1.24 0.65
C TYR A 54 -14.75 -2.49 1.29
N PHE A 55 -14.16 -2.98 2.39
CA PHE A 55 -14.67 -4.14 3.15
C PHE A 55 -15.53 -3.78 4.37
N GLY A 56 -15.80 -2.48 4.57
CA GLY A 56 -16.58 -1.95 5.69
C GLY A 56 -15.74 -1.25 6.76
N ASP A 57 -14.42 -1.28 6.63
CA ASP A 57 -13.46 -0.65 7.53
C ASP A 57 -12.31 0.06 6.80
N ALA A 58 -11.79 1.10 7.46
CA ALA A 58 -10.65 1.87 7.00
C ALA A 58 -9.76 2.26 8.17
N ARG A 59 -8.53 2.70 7.84
CA ARG A 59 -7.61 3.37 8.75
C ARG A 59 -7.58 4.86 8.42
N ILE A 60 -7.51 5.69 9.45
CA ILE A 60 -7.31 7.13 9.30
C ILE A 60 -6.22 7.63 10.24
N SER A 61 -5.37 8.53 9.75
CA SER A 61 -4.37 9.23 10.55
C SER A 61 -4.60 10.74 10.52
N TYR A 62 -4.61 11.34 11.70
CA TYR A 62 -4.55 12.79 11.89
C TYR A 62 -3.14 13.27 12.25
N ASP A 63 -2.13 12.39 12.11
CA ASP A 63 -0.77 12.65 12.53
C ASP A 63 -0.04 13.54 11.52
N LYS A 64 0.16 14.80 11.92
CA LYS A 64 0.84 15.82 11.11
C LYS A 64 2.35 15.60 11.02
N SER A 65 2.93 14.68 11.80
CA SER A 65 4.39 14.50 11.93
C SER A 65 5.01 13.45 10.99
N GLY A 66 4.20 12.70 10.24
CA GLY A 66 4.70 11.78 9.21
C GLY A 66 3.99 10.42 9.20
N ALA A 67 2.68 10.42 9.02
CA ALA A 67 1.91 9.20 8.82
C ALA A 67 2.30 8.51 7.50
N PHE A 68 2.53 7.19 7.55
CA PHE A 68 2.84 6.37 6.38
C PHE A 68 2.27 4.94 6.52
N TYR A 69 1.52 4.51 5.51
CA TYR A 69 0.97 3.16 5.34
C TYR A 69 1.54 2.55 4.07
N ALA A 70 2.03 1.32 4.12
CA ALA A 70 2.58 0.61 2.98
C ALA A 70 1.68 -0.56 2.54
N TYR A 71 1.66 -0.83 1.25
CA TYR A 71 0.97 -1.94 0.60
C TYR A 71 1.95 -2.61 -0.35
N GLY A 72 2.22 -3.89 -0.13
CA GLY A 72 3.07 -4.73 -0.97
C GLY A 72 2.25 -5.72 -1.79
N PHE A 73 2.55 -5.80 -3.08
CA PHE A 73 1.94 -6.75 -4.03
C PHE A 73 2.99 -7.76 -4.50
N ASP A 74 2.53 -8.94 -4.89
CA ASP A 74 3.39 -10.05 -5.32
C ASP A 74 3.10 -10.33 -6.80
N PRO A 75 3.87 -9.74 -7.74
CA PRO A 75 3.66 -9.92 -9.17
C PRO A 75 4.24 -11.24 -9.69
N THR A 76 4.47 -12.26 -8.84
CA THR A 76 5.07 -13.55 -9.24
C THR A 76 4.45 -14.08 -10.55
N ASN A 77 5.30 -14.22 -11.56
CA ASN A 77 4.99 -14.61 -12.95
C ASN A 77 4.24 -13.58 -13.84
N ARG A 78 4.35 -12.26 -13.58
CA ARG A 78 3.77 -11.19 -14.43
C ARG A 78 4.83 -10.35 -15.13
N THR A 79 4.65 -10.11 -16.44
CA THR A 79 5.63 -9.46 -17.34
C THR A 79 5.09 -8.22 -18.06
N ASN A 80 3.95 -7.68 -17.62
CA ASN A 80 3.18 -6.62 -18.29
C ASN A 80 3.21 -5.29 -17.52
N VAL A 81 2.65 -4.23 -18.10
CA VAL A 81 2.33 -3.01 -17.34
C VAL A 81 1.30 -3.34 -16.25
N VAL A 82 1.59 -2.95 -15.01
CA VAL A 82 0.71 -3.12 -13.85
C VAL A 82 0.06 -1.79 -13.51
N ASN A 83 -1.26 -1.72 -13.57
CA ASN A 83 -2.05 -0.54 -13.21
C ASN A 83 -2.42 -0.60 -11.73
N PHE A 84 -2.24 0.50 -11.02
CA PHE A 84 -2.54 0.62 -9.60
C PHE A 84 -3.81 1.44 -9.38
N TYR A 85 -4.64 0.96 -8.46
CA TYR A 85 -5.84 1.66 -8.01
C TYR A 85 -5.90 1.68 -6.49
N ALA A 86 -6.31 2.80 -5.92
CA ALA A 86 -6.65 2.92 -4.50
C ALA A 86 -8.17 3.05 -4.36
N TYR A 87 -8.75 2.44 -3.33
CA TYR A 87 -10.14 2.66 -2.96
C TYR A 87 -10.24 3.88 -2.04
N LEU A 88 -11.24 4.72 -2.27
CA LEU A 88 -11.55 5.87 -1.44
C LEU A 88 -13.03 5.80 -1.04
N ALA A 89 -13.30 5.45 0.21
CA ALA A 89 -14.66 5.22 0.71
C ALA A 89 -15.30 6.41 1.44
N ASN A 90 -14.49 7.30 2.04
CA ASN A 90 -14.93 8.13 3.15
C ASN A 90 -14.72 9.64 2.92
N PRO A 91 -15.76 10.50 3.06
CA PRO A 91 -15.61 11.95 3.00
C PRO A 91 -14.70 12.54 4.10
N ALA A 92 -14.39 11.81 5.17
CA ALA A 92 -13.43 12.21 6.21
C ALA A 92 -11.96 12.13 5.75
N PHE A 93 -11.68 11.59 4.56
CA PHE A 93 -10.35 11.60 3.93
C PHE A 93 -10.10 12.98 3.30
N GLU A 94 -9.83 13.97 4.14
CA GLU A 94 -9.70 15.38 3.77
C GLU A 94 -8.26 15.78 3.36
N SER A 95 -7.33 14.81 3.36
CA SER A 95 -5.91 15.05 3.09
C SER A 95 -5.62 15.48 1.64
N THR A 96 -4.87 16.59 1.51
CA THR A 96 -4.19 17.04 0.28
C THR A 96 -2.92 16.23 -0.04
N ALA A 97 -2.51 15.32 0.84
CA ALA A 97 -1.38 14.41 0.69
C ALA A 97 -1.85 12.99 0.36
N ALA A 98 -1.07 12.27 -0.45
CA ALA A 98 -1.61 11.25 -1.31
C ALA A 98 -0.89 9.88 -1.32
N TYR A 99 -1.57 8.95 -1.96
CA TYR A 99 -1.00 7.73 -2.52
C TYR A 99 0.22 8.02 -3.40
N ASN A 100 1.28 7.23 -3.23
CA ASN A 100 2.44 7.17 -4.12
C ASN A 100 2.72 5.71 -4.48
N VAL A 101 2.91 5.42 -5.76
CA VAL A 101 3.42 4.12 -6.24
C VAL A 101 4.94 4.19 -6.29
N ALA A 102 5.62 3.12 -5.89
CA ALA A 102 7.08 3.02 -5.97
C ALA A 102 7.54 1.56 -6.13
N SER A 103 8.16 1.21 -7.27
CA SER A 103 8.96 -0.02 -7.37
C SER A 103 9.82 -0.10 -8.64
N PRO A 104 11.10 -0.50 -8.54
CA PRO A 104 11.99 -0.40 -7.36
C PRO A 104 12.28 1.07 -6.97
N PRO A 105 13.03 1.35 -5.88
CA PRO A 105 13.42 2.72 -5.52
C PRO A 105 14.10 3.45 -6.69
N GLY A 106 13.48 4.52 -7.17
CA GLY A 106 13.95 5.29 -8.34
C GLY A 106 13.31 4.93 -9.69
N ILE A 107 12.36 3.99 -9.74
CA ILE A 107 11.55 3.71 -10.93
C ILE A 107 10.09 4.07 -10.65
N GLY A 108 9.63 5.15 -11.30
CA GLY A 108 8.25 5.65 -11.26
C GLY A 108 7.88 6.36 -9.94
N GLU A 109 7.70 7.67 -10.01
CA GLU A 109 6.88 8.39 -9.03
C GLU A 109 5.41 8.22 -9.45
N GLY A 110 4.63 7.42 -8.70
CA GLY A 110 3.18 7.35 -8.93
C GLY A 110 2.49 8.70 -8.67
N ASN A 111 1.33 8.93 -9.28
CA ASN A 111 0.65 10.22 -9.17
C ASN A 111 0.07 10.43 -7.77
N THR A 112 0.29 11.63 -7.22
CA THR A 112 -0.36 12.13 -6.01
C THR A 112 -1.84 12.44 -6.29
N ILE A 113 -2.76 11.68 -5.69
CA ILE A 113 -4.21 11.98 -5.61
C ILE A 113 -4.55 12.68 -4.28
N GLU A 114 -5.07 13.90 -4.35
CA GLU A 114 -5.71 14.58 -3.22
C GLU A 114 -7.02 13.86 -2.83
N GLN A 115 -7.07 13.25 -1.64
CA GLN A 115 -8.17 12.36 -1.24
C GLN A 115 -9.51 13.10 -1.13
N TYR A 116 -9.47 14.38 -0.73
CA TYR A 116 -10.65 15.23 -0.55
C TYR A 116 -11.43 15.51 -1.85
N TYR A 117 -10.75 15.55 -3.01
CA TYR A 117 -11.35 15.88 -4.31
C TYR A 117 -11.63 14.64 -5.18
N ALA A 118 -11.17 13.47 -4.76
CA ALA A 118 -11.32 12.24 -5.50
C ALA A 118 -12.74 11.66 -5.39
N ALA A 119 -13.14 10.88 -6.40
CA ALA A 119 -14.45 10.24 -6.39
C ALA A 119 -14.47 9.06 -5.41
N VAL A 120 -15.62 8.82 -4.77
CA VAL A 120 -15.80 7.61 -3.94
C VAL A 120 -15.74 6.37 -4.84
N GLY A 121 -14.83 5.44 -4.53
CA GLY A 121 -14.61 4.22 -5.31
C GLY A 121 -13.14 3.96 -5.66
N TRP A 122 -12.92 3.14 -6.70
CA TRP A 122 -11.59 2.83 -7.23
C TRP A 122 -11.05 3.98 -8.09
N ASN A 123 -9.96 4.60 -7.65
CA ASN A 123 -9.27 5.67 -8.36
C ASN A 123 -7.93 5.16 -8.89
N TRP A 124 -7.64 5.36 -10.18
CA TRP A 124 -6.35 4.99 -10.79
C TRP A 124 -5.26 5.96 -10.33
N ILE A 125 -4.16 5.44 -9.79
CA ILE A 125 -3.07 6.26 -9.21
C ILE A 125 -1.80 6.25 -10.06
N GLY A 126 -1.69 5.34 -11.03
CA GLY A 126 -0.52 5.21 -11.89
C GLY A 126 -0.32 3.79 -12.41
N ASP A 127 0.68 3.62 -13.25
CA ASP A 127 1.12 2.33 -13.76
C ASP A 127 2.64 2.16 -13.64
N LEU A 128 3.10 0.92 -13.56
CA LEU A 128 4.52 0.56 -13.62
C LEU A 128 4.73 -0.55 -14.65
N GLY A 129 5.75 -0.45 -15.49
CA GLY A 129 6.19 -1.58 -16.31
C GLY A 129 6.75 -2.69 -15.43
N ALA A 130 6.17 -3.89 -15.44
CA ALA A 130 6.65 -4.97 -14.58
C ALA A 130 8.09 -5.35 -14.91
N THR A 131 8.92 -5.22 -13.89
CA THR A 131 10.15 -5.98 -13.73
C THR A 131 9.95 -6.89 -12.50
N ASN A 132 10.76 -7.95 -12.34
CA ASN A 132 10.55 -9.02 -11.35
C ASN A 132 10.79 -8.59 -9.87
N TRP A 133 10.18 -7.49 -9.42
CA TRP A 133 10.37 -6.89 -8.11
C TRP A 133 9.06 -6.77 -7.36
N ASN A 134 9.12 -6.84 -6.04
CA ASN A 134 7.97 -6.57 -5.18
C ASN A 134 7.44 -5.17 -5.48
N LEU A 135 6.16 -5.07 -5.87
CA LEU A 135 5.53 -3.80 -6.15
C LEU A 135 5.05 -3.19 -4.84
N ALA A 136 5.22 -1.89 -4.65
CA ALA A 136 4.72 -1.19 -3.48
C ALA A 136 3.90 0.05 -3.88
N ALA A 137 2.83 0.27 -3.13
CA ALA A 137 2.12 1.53 -3.11
C ALA A 137 1.94 1.97 -1.65
N ASN A 138 1.93 3.27 -1.41
CA ASN A 138 2.01 3.81 -0.07
C ASN A 138 1.06 4.99 0.10
N VAL A 139 0.38 5.05 1.24
CA VAL A 139 -0.31 6.24 1.72
C VAL A 139 0.69 7.02 2.55
N GLY A 140 1.04 8.24 2.15
CA GLY A 140 2.06 8.99 2.88
C GLY A 140 1.78 10.48 2.91
N LYS A 141 2.18 11.12 4.02
CA LYS A 141 2.29 12.58 4.09
C LYS A 141 3.65 13.01 3.52
N PRO A 142 3.74 13.75 2.40
CA PRO A 142 4.99 14.35 1.97
C PRO A 142 5.54 15.30 3.04
N ASN A 143 6.87 15.33 3.16
CA ASN A 143 7.55 16.25 4.07
C ASN A 143 7.14 17.70 3.78
N ASN A 144 6.90 18.48 4.84
CA ASN A 144 6.53 19.90 4.80
C ASN A 144 5.16 20.26 4.18
N VAL A 145 4.34 19.30 3.73
CA VAL A 145 2.93 19.58 3.38
C VAL A 145 2.08 19.70 4.65
N ASN A 146 1.18 20.67 4.70
CA ASN A 146 0.16 20.76 5.76
C ASN A 146 -1.11 20.05 5.28
N ILE A 147 -1.42 18.91 5.89
CA ILE A 147 -2.70 18.22 5.67
C ILE A 147 -3.80 18.94 6.43
N GLN A 148 -4.95 19.13 5.77
CA GLN A 148 -6.21 19.46 6.41
C GLN A 148 -6.95 18.14 6.66
N GLY A 149 -7.60 18.01 7.82
CA GLY A 149 -8.25 16.77 8.26
C GLY A 149 -7.36 15.52 8.29
N GLY A 150 -7.93 14.37 7.90
CA GLY A 150 -7.32 13.05 8.05
C GLY A 150 -6.84 12.41 6.73
N LEU A 151 -5.76 11.65 6.83
CA LEU A 151 -5.19 10.82 5.76
C LEU A 151 -5.75 9.40 5.85
N GLY A 152 -6.42 8.92 4.79
CA GLY A 152 -7.10 7.63 4.73
C GLY A 152 -6.29 6.49 4.11
N ALA A 153 -6.41 5.29 4.68
CA ALA A 153 -5.82 4.05 4.20
C ALA A 153 -6.89 2.93 4.22
N ASP A 154 -7.19 2.38 3.05
CA ASP A 154 -8.28 1.47 2.73
C ASP A 154 -7.71 0.33 1.86
N ALA A 155 -8.47 -0.26 0.95
CA ALA A 155 -7.95 -1.23 -0.01
C ALA A 155 -7.17 -0.59 -1.18
N PHE A 156 -6.19 -1.34 -1.70
CA PHE A 156 -5.59 -1.15 -3.01
C PHE A 156 -5.83 -2.37 -3.90
N LYS A 157 -5.76 -2.17 -5.20
CA LYS A 157 -5.61 -3.28 -6.15
C LYS A 157 -4.66 -2.96 -7.29
N VAL A 158 -4.12 -4.02 -7.87
CA VAL A 158 -3.32 -4.00 -9.09
C VAL A 158 -3.95 -4.89 -10.16
N THR A 159 -3.86 -4.47 -11.43
CA THR A 159 -4.33 -5.23 -12.60
C THR A 159 -3.28 -5.26 -13.71
N TRP A 160 -3.22 -6.33 -14.51
CA TRP A 160 -2.12 -6.65 -15.44
C TRP A 160 -2.57 -7.27 -16.78
#